data_AF-A0A5K0WGY9-F1
#
_entry.id   AF-A0A5K0WGY9-F1
#
_cell.length_a   1.000
_cell.length_b   1.000
_cell.length_c   1.000
_cell.angle_alpha   90.00
_cell.angle_beta   90.00
_cell.angle_gamma   90.00
#
_symmetry.space_group_name_H-M   'P 1'
#
loop_
_entity.id
_entity.type
_entity.pdbx_description
1 polymer ?
#
loop_
_entity_poly.entity_id
_entity_poly.type
_entity_poly.pdbx_seq_one_letter_code
_entity_poly.pdbx_strand_id
1 'polypeptide(L)' 'VHRPDGPFPSSEFEHSSVSATVKKLFNLNSNYLTKRAAWAGTFEKILQARTTPRTDCP' A
#
# COMPACT_ATOMS: atom_id res chain seq x y z
N VAL A 1 -4.69 -12.81 -0.08
CA VAL A 1 -3.93 -11.56 -0.26
C VAL A 1 -4.15 -10.72 0.99
N HIS A 2 -3.31 -10.87 2.01
CA HIS A 2 -3.59 -10.28 3.34
C HIS A 2 -2.42 -9.52 3.95
N ARG A 3 -1.24 -9.58 3.32
CA ARG A 3 -0.01 -8.97 3.83
C ARG A 3 0.66 -8.12 2.76
N PRO A 4 1.37 -7.06 3.15
CA PRO A 4 2.22 -6.31 2.25
C PRO A 4 3.45 -7.13 1.86
N ASP A 5 4.04 -6.78 0.72
CA ASP A 5 5.42 -7.13 0.42
C ASP A 5 6.31 -6.20 1.27
N GLY A 6 6.76 -6.68 2.43
CA GLY A 6 7.53 -5.91 3.41
C GLY A 6 8.91 -6.49 3.68
N PRO A 7 9.76 -5.79 4.47
CA PRO A 7 11.13 -6.23 4.75
C PRO A 7 11.21 -7.51 5.59
N PHE A 8 10.10 -7.93 6.23
CA PHE A 8 10.03 -9.13 7.06
C PHE A 8 8.85 -10.01 6.64
N PRO A 9 8.94 -11.35 6.81
CA PRO A 9 7.80 -12.24 6.57
C PRO A 9 6.58 -11.95 7.46
N SER A 10 6.80 -11.29 8.61
CA SER A 10 5.77 -10.88 9.56
C SER A 10 5.26 -9.45 9.32
N SER A 11 5.60 -8.81 8.20
CA SER A 11 5.09 -7.48 7.88
C SER A 11 3.57 -7.52 7.70
N GLU A 12 2.90 -6.55 8.31
CA GLU A 12 1.45 -6.37 8.25
C GLU A 12 1.14 -4.96 7.75
N PHE A 13 -0.06 -4.77 7.20
CA PHE A 13 -0.55 -3.43 6.89
C PHE A 13 -0.78 -2.65 8.19
N GLU A 14 -0.49 -1.36 8.15
CA GLU A 14 -0.70 -0.45 9.26
C GLU A 14 -1.27 0.90 8.77
N HIS A 15 -1.54 1.83 9.68
CA HIS A 15 -2.20 3.09 9.36
C HIS A 15 -1.53 3.88 8.23
N SER A 16 -0.20 3.91 8.20
CA SER A 16 0.59 4.62 7.17
C SER A 16 0.55 3.93 5.80
N SER A 17 0.05 2.69 5.71
CA SER A 17 -0.09 1.95 4.45
C SER A 17 -1.06 2.64 3.49
N VAL A 18 -2.09 3.33 4.03
CA VAL A 18 -3.02 4.15 3.23
C VAL A 18 -2.29 5.31 2.56
N SER A 19 -1.58 6.13 3.34
CA SER A 19 -0.88 7.30 2.80
C SER A 19 0.31 6.91 1.91
N ALA A 20 1.02 5.82 2.22
CA ALA A 20 2.06 5.26 1.36
C ALA A 20 1.50 4.79 0.00
N THR A 21 0.31 4.18 0.00
CA THR A 21 -0.39 3.78 -1.24
C THR A 21 -0.76 4.99 -2.08
N VAL A 22 -1.35 6.03 -1.49
CA VAL A 22 -1.69 7.28 -2.19
C VAL A 22 -0.44 7.93 -2.79
N LYS A 23 0.65 8.04 -2.01
CA LYS A 23 1.92 8.57 -2.50
C LYS A 23 2.43 7.82 -3.73
N LYS A 24 2.38 6.48 -3.70
CA LYS A 24 2.83 5.64 -4.81
C LYS A 24 1.91 5.78 -6.04
N LEU A 25 0.60 5.69 -5.87
CA LEU A 25 -0.38 5.76 -6.96
C LEU A 25 -0.30 7.06 -7.76
N PHE A 26 -0.06 8.18 -7.09
CA PHE A 26 0.00 9.50 -7.73
C PHE A 26 1.43 9.99 -7.97
N ASN A 27 2.44 9.13 -7.82
CA ASN A 27 3.85 9.47 -8.00
C ASN A 27 4.28 10.74 -7.23
N LEU A 28 3.84 10.85 -5.97
CA LEU A 28 4.08 12.02 -5.14
C LEU A 28 5.47 11.97 -4.51
N ASN A 29 6.38 12.78 -5.05
CA ASN A 29 7.72 12.93 -4.51
C ASN A 29 7.69 13.72 -3.19
N SER A 30 7.73 12.99 -2.08
CA SER A 30 7.90 13.58 -0.75
C SER A 30 8.78 12.68 0.10
N ASN A 31 9.74 13.29 0.80
CA ASN A 31 10.57 12.57 1.76
C ASN A 31 9.70 11.92 2.85
N TYR A 32 10.15 10.78 3.37
CA TYR A 32 9.52 10.17 4.52
C TYR A 32 9.94 10.92 5.80
N LEU A 33 8.96 11.41 6.56
CA LEU A 33 9.23 12.08 7.84
C LEU A 33 9.64 11.10 8.94
N THR A 34 9.26 9.83 8.80
CA THR A 34 9.56 8.78 9.78
C THR A 34 9.96 7.47 9.09
N LYS A 35 10.78 6.66 9.75
CA LYS A 35 11.13 5.31 9.27
C LYS A 35 9.90 4.41 9.08
N ARG A 36 8.88 4.59 9.92
CA ARG A 36 7.60 3.89 9.79
C ARG A 36 6.95 4.14 8.43
N ALA A 37 6.89 5.41 8.00
CA ALA A 37 6.33 5.75 6.69
C ALA A 37 7.17 5.21 5.52
N ALA A 38 8.49 5.13 5.69
CA ALA A 38 9.40 4.59 4.67
C ALA A 38 9.25 3.08 4.46
N TRP A 39 8.80 2.35 5.49
CA TRP A 39 8.64 0.90 5.46
C TRP A 39 7.17 0.45 5.43
N ALA A 40 6.25 1.41 5.30
CA ALA A 40 4.82 1.12 5.21
C ALA A 40 4.52 0.35 3.92
N GLY A 41 3.87 -0.81 4.06
CA GLY A 41 3.42 -1.59 2.92
C GLY A 41 2.36 -0.85 2.11
N THR A 42 2.32 -1.08 0.80
CA THR A 42 1.32 -0.45 -0.08
C THR A 42 0.27 -1.45 -0.55
N PHE A 43 -0.97 -1.01 -0.75
CA PHE A 43 -2.05 -1.81 -1.33
C PHE A 43 -1.99 -1.90 -2.87
N GLU A 44 -0.93 -1.41 -3.50
CA GLU A 44 -0.75 -1.38 -4.96
C GLU A 44 -1.08 -2.73 -5.62
N LYS A 45 -0.51 -3.82 -5.12
CA LYS A 45 -0.74 -5.17 -5.65
C LYS A 45 -2.20 -5.61 -5.56
N ILE A 46 -2.93 -5.13 -4.55
CA ILE A 46 -4.36 -5.42 -4.40
C ILE A 46 -5.17 -4.63 -5.44
N LEU A 47 -4.84 -3.35 -5.61
CA LEU A 47 -5.51 -2.47 -6.58
C LEU A 47 -5.22 -2.87 -8.02
N GLN A 48 -4.00 -3.36 -8.30
CA GLN A 48 -3.58 -3.85 -9.61
C GLN A 48 -3.95 -5.32 -9.86
N ALA A 49 -4.53 -6.03 -8.89
CA ALA A 49 -4.90 -7.45 -9.04
C ALA A 49 -6.01 -7.67 -10.08
N ARG A 50 -6.70 -6.61 -10.51
CA ARG A 50 -7.82 -6.68 -11.45
C ARG A 50 -7.72 -5.58 -12.49
N THR A 51 -8.13 -5.90 -13.71
CA THR A 51 -8.27 -4.95 -14.81
C THR A 51 -9.69 -4.38 -14.91
N THR A 52 -10.65 -4.96 -14.20
CA THR A 52 -12.05 -4.54 -14.18
C THR A 52 -12.55 -4.28 -12.76
N PRO A 53 -13.44 -3.29 -12.56
CA PRO A 53 -14.10 -3.05 -11.28
C PRO A 53 -14.80 -4.31 -10.78
N ARG A 54 -14.89 -4.47 -9.45
CA ARG A 54 -15.74 -5.53 -8.92
C ARG A 54 -17.20 -5.13 -9.06
N THR A 55 -18.04 -6.11 -9.38
CA THR A 55 -19.50 -5.96 -9.49
C THR A 55 -20.24 -6.54 -8.28
N ASP A 56 -19.51 -6.99 -7.27
CA ASP A 56 -20.01 -7.66 -6.06
C ASP A 56 -20.07 -6.73 -4.84
N CYS A 57 -19.95 -5.41 -5.06
CA CYS A 57 -19.83 -4.40 -4.03
C CYS A 57 -20.65 -3.15 -4.44
N PRO A 58 -21.43 -2.52 -3.52
CA PRO A 58 -22.26 -1.34 -3.82
C PRO A 58 -21.47 -0.12 -4.30
#